data_AF-A0A7Y9UIE2-F1
#
_entry.id   AF-A0A7Y9UIE2-F1
#
_cell.length_a   1.000
_cell.length_b   1.000
_cell.length_c   1.000
_cell.angle_alpha   90.00
_cell.angle_beta   90.00
_cell.angle_gamma   90.00
#
_symmetry.space_group_name_H-M   'P 1'
#
loop_
_entity.id
_entity.type
_entity.pdbx_description
1 polymer ?
#
loop_
_entity_poly.entity_id
_entity_poly.type
_entity_poly.pdbx_seq_one_letter_code
_entity_poly.pdbx_strand_id
1 'polypeptide(L)'
;MTVTHAPHPSATTMETPVIDQATQAATRTPPEPLNPCDLLETLFQRAALTMSADELQHVANQAGELAYDISDRAAGVAERLGCLVFTDKGDRANGAFQSADQLPGLLWHFSDVFRHVAGLVSVSGSAEAMARRARG
;
A
#
# COMPACT_ATOMS: atom_id res chain seq x y z
N MET A 1 78.80 -35.87 15.36
CA MET A 1 77.72 -36.46 16.17
C MET A 1 76.42 -36.20 15.44
N THR A 2 75.86 -37.26 14.87
CA THR A 2 74.63 -37.32 14.10
C THR A 2 73.42 -37.25 15.02
N VAL A 3 72.49 -36.32 14.76
CA VAL A 3 71.08 -36.50 15.13
C VAL A 3 70.25 -36.10 13.91
N THR A 4 69.80 -37.13 13.20
CA THR A 4 68.83 -37.09 12.11
C THR A 4 67.44 -36.96 12.72
N HIS A 5 66.67 -35.94 12.33
CA HIS A 5 65.22 -35.91 12.59
C HIS A 5 64.47 -35.98 11.26
N ALA A 6 63.61 -36.99 11.14
CA ALA A 6 62.82 -37.33 9.97
C ALA A 6 61.73 -36.29 9.65
N PRO A 7 61.28 -36.20 8.38
CA PRO A 7 60.27 -35.24 7.93
C PRO A 7 58.85 -35.78 8.19
N HIS A 8 57.93 -34.89 8.60
CA HIS A 8 56.49 -35.16 8.58
C HIS A 8 55.77 -34.25 7.56
N PRO A 9 54.64 -34.70 6.99
CA PRO A 9 54.24 -34.38 5.62
C PRO A 9 53.11 -33.35 5.48
N SER A 10 53.03 -32.80 4.26
CA SER A 10 51.82 -32.38 3.53
C SER A 10 50.91 -31.31 4.12
N ALA A 11 51.07 -30.07 3.64
CA ALA A 11 49.95 -29.16 3.47
C ALA A 11 49.60 -29.13 1.97
N THR A 12 48.64 -29.97 1.58
CA THR A 12 47.98 -29.89 0.27
C THR A 12 47.17 -28.60 0.23
N THR A 13 47.56 -27.66 -0.62
CA THR A 13 46.76 -26.50 -0.99
C THR A 13 45.47 -27.00 -1.64
N MET A 14 44.35 -26.90 -0.94
CA MET A 14 43.02 -27.08 -1.54
C MET A 14 42.72 -25.81 -2.33
N GLU A 15 42.86 -25.88 -3.66
CA GLU A 15 42.26 -24.91 -4.57
C GLU A 15 40.74 -25.01 -4.45
N THR A 16 40.13 -24.04 -3.79
CA THR A 16 38.67 -23.88 -3.77
C THR A 16 38.21 -23.52 -5.18
N PRO A 17 37.31 -24.28 -5.83
CA PRO A 17 36.78 -23.89 -7.13
C PRO A 17 36.00 -22.59 -6.98
N VAL A 18 36.41 -21.57 -7.74
CA VAL A 18 35.64 -20.34 -7.95
C VAL A 18 34.40 -20.75 -8.74
N ILE A 19 33.29 -20.96 -8.02
CA ILE A 19 31.98 -21.10 -8.65
C ILE A 19 31.62 -19.71 -9.14
N ASP A 20 31.81 -19.50 -10.44
CA ASP A 20 31.37 -18.32 -11.17
C ASP A 20 29.84 -18.34 -11.24
N GLN A 21 29.18 -18.01 -10.12
CA GLN A 21 27.75 -17.77 -10.10
C GLN A 21 27.52 -16.41 -10.74
N ALA A 22 27.39 -16.43 -12.07
CA ALA A 22 26.73 -15.38 -12.82
C ALA A 22 25.32 -15.21 -12.22
N THR A 23 25.24 -14.27 -11.28
CA THR A 23 24.01 -13.83 -10.66
C THR A 23 23.13 -13.31 -11.78
N GLN A 24 22.15 -14.12 -12.21
CA GLN A 24 20.98 -13.61 -12.93
C GLN A 24 20.27 -12.66 -11.97
N ALA A 25 20.67 -11.39 -12.01
CA ALA A 25 19.88 -10.30 -11.48
C ALA A 25 18.61 -10.24 -12.32
N ALA A 26 17.59 -10.99 -11.93
CA ALA A 26 16.25 -10.78 -12.41
C ALA A 26 15.93 -9.30 -12.16
N THR A 27 15.83 -8.52 -13.23
CA THR A 27 15.42 -7.11 -13.18
C THR A 27 14.03 -7.10 -12.56
N ARG A 28 13.95 -6.85 -11.25
CA ARG A 28 12.67 -6.66 -10.56
C ARG A 28 12.12 -5.35 -11.10
N THR A 29 11.16 -5.44 -12.03
CA THR A 29 10.34 -4.31 -12.42
C THR A 29 9.77 -3.71 -11.13
N PRO A 30 9.84 -2.39 -10.91
CA PRO A 30 9.15 -1.78 -9.78
C PRO A 30 7.69 -2.23 -9.83
N PRO A 31 7.10 -2.73 -8.72
CA PRO A 31 5.69 -3.03 -8.73
C PRO A 31 4.95 -1.74 -9.09
N GLU A 32 4.03 -1.85 -10.05
CA GLU A 32 3.10 -0.77 -10.36
C GLU A 32 2.44 -0.32 -9.04
N PRO A 33 2.29 0.99 -8.78
CA PRO A 33 1.67 1.45 -7.55
C PRO A 33 0.30 0.80 -7.41
N LEU A 34 0.19 -0.05 -6.39
CA LEU A 34 -0.97 -0.90 -6.20
C LEU A 34 -2.17 -0.01 -5.88
N ASN A 35 -3.20 -0.07 -6.73
CA ASN A 35 -4.45 0.64 -6.51
C ASN A 35 -5.09 0.14 -5.19
N PRO A 36 -5.31 1.03 -4.20
CA PRO A 36 -5.88 0.64 -2.90
C PRO A 36 -7.25 -0.01 -3.01
N CYS A 37 -8.07 0.40 -3.99
CA CYS A 37 -9.39 -0.18 -4.23
C CYS A 37 -9.26 -1.67 -4.58
N ASP A 38 -8.44 -1.97 -5.59
CA ASP A 38 -8.24 -3.32 -6.10
C ASP A 38 -7.63 -4.24 -5.04
N LEU A 39 -6.71 -3.71 -4.21
CA LEU A 39 -6.15 -4.44 -3.09
C LEU A 39 -7.22 -4.80 -2.06
N LEU A 40 -8.02 -3.84 -1.61
CA LEU A 40 -9.05 -4.06 -0.60
C LEU A 40 -10.07 -5.10 -1.07
N GLU A 41 -10.51 -5.00 -2.32
CA GLU A 41 -11.42 -5.97 -2.93
C GLU A 41 -10.80 -7.37 -2.99
N THR A 42 -9.54 -7.47 -3.44
CA THR A 42 -8.84 -8.75 -3.54
C THR A 42 -8.66 -9.42 -2.18
N LEU A 43 -8.25 -8.65 -1.16
CA LEU A 43 -8.10 -9.15 0.20
C LEU A 43 -9.44 -9.60 0.77
N PHE A 44 -10.49 -8.81 0.58
CA PHE A 44 -11.84 -9.16 1.04
C PHE A 44 -12.34 -10.44 0.37
N GLN A 45 -12.22 -10.56 -0.96
CA GLN A 45 -12.64 -11.77 -1.68
C GLN A 45 -11.94 -13.02 -1.17
N ARG A 46 -10.68 -12.93 -0.77
CA ARG A 46 -9.94 -14.05 -0.18
C ARG A 46 -10.41 -14.38 1.23
N ALA A 47 -10.61 -13.36 2.06
CA ALA A 47 -11.02 -13.54 3.46
C ALA A 47 -12.48 -14.00 3.59
N ALA A 48 -13.37 -13.50 2.73
CA ALA A 48 -14.80 -13.76 2.77
C ALA A 48 -15.17 -15.24 2.56
N LEU A 49 -14.29 -16.03 1.94
CA LEU A 49 -14.50 -17.47 1.73
C LEU A 49 -14.56 -18.28 3.03
N THR A 50 -13.99 -17.75 4.11
CA THR A 50 -13.92 -18.43 5.42
C THR A 50 -14.74 -17.73 6.50
N MET A 51 -15.49 -16.68 6.15
CA MET A 51 -16.28 -15.90 7.10
C MET A 51 -17.70 -16.41 7.22
N SER A 52 -18.24 -16.38 8.44
CA SER A 52 -19.65 -16.55 8.73
C SER A 52 -20.49 -15.36 8.26
N ALA A 53 -21.81 -15.54 8.21
CA ALA A 53 -22.73 -14.47 7.84
C ALA A 53 -22.65 -13.23 8.76
N ASP A 54 -22.40 -13.45 10.05
CA ASP A 54 -22.30 -12.36 11.03
C ASP A 54 -20.97 -11.61 10.93
N GLU A 55 -19.88 -12.31 10.64
CA GLU A 55 -18.58 -11.68 10.35
C GLU A 55 -18.65 -10.86 9.06
N LEU A 56 -19.31 -11.38 8.00
CA LEU A 56 -19.54 -10.64 6.77
C LEU A 56 -20.38 -9.38 7.02
N GLN A 57 -21.44 -9.48 7.83
CA GLN A 57 -22.25 -8.32 8.19
C GLN A 57 -21.44 -7.30 9.01
N HIS A 58 -20.57 -7.76 9.91
CA HIS A 58 -19.69 -6.89 10.68
C HIS A 58 -18.71 -6.13 9.77
N VAL A 59 -18.07 -6.83 8.82
CA VAL A 59 -17.21 -6.21 7.80
C VAL A 59 -17.99 -5.18 6.97
N ALA A 60 -19.22 -5.52 6.55
CA ALA A 60 -20.06 -4.60 5.79
C ALA A 60 -20.28 -3.27 6.52
N ASN A 61 -20.65 -3.35 7.81
CA ASN A 61 -20.92 -2.17 8.62
C ASN A 61 -19.63 -1.37 8.87
N GLN A 62 -18.55 -2.02 9.30
CA GLN A 62 -17.29 -1.34 9.63
C GLN A 62 -16.64 -0.68 8.41
N ALA A 63 -16.66 -1.35 7.25
CA ALA A 63 -16.14 -0.76 6.02
C ALA A 63 -16.98 0.44 5.57
N GLY A 64 -18.30 0.38 5.73
CA GLY A 64 -19.20 1.49 5.43
C GLY A 64 -19.00 2.70 6.35
N GLU A 65 -18.92 2.47 7.66
CA GLU A 65 -18.65 3.51 8.66
C GLU A 65 -17.29 4.19 8.40
N LEU A 66 -16.24 3.41 8.15
CA LEU A 66 -14.92 3.95 7.87
C LEU A 66 -14.88 4.74 6.56
N ALA A 67 -15.57 4.25 5.50
CA ALA A 67 -15.68 4.99 4.24
C ALA A 67 -16.37 6.34 4.43
N TYR A 68 -17.44 6.38 5.24
CA TYR A 68 -18.15 7.60 5.58
C TYR A 68 -17.24 8.58 6.32
N ASP A 69 -16.58 8.15 7.39
CA ASP A 69 -15.68 9.00 8.20
C ASP A 69 -14.54 9.61 7.38
N ILE A 70 -13.93 8.81 6.51
CA ILE A 70 -12.86 9.30 5.62
C ILE A 70 -13.42 10.32 4.63
N SER A 71 -14.58 10.04 4.04
CA SER A 71 -15.22 10.94 3.07
C SER A 71 -15.61 12.27 3.69
N ASP A 72 -16.17 12.26 4.90
CA ASP A 72 -16.56 13.47 5.64
C ASP A 72 -15.34 14.33 5.96
N ARG A 73 -14.26 13.71 6.45
CA ARG A 73 -12.99 14.42 6.69
C ARG A 73 -12.38 14.98 5.42
N ALA A 74 -12.39 14.21 4.33
CA ALA A 74 -11.91 14.67 3.03
C ALA A 74 -12.72 15.87 2.53
N ALA A 75 -14.05 15.83 2.66
CA ALA A 75 -14.93 16.95 2.34
C ALA A 75 -14.59 18.19 3.17
N GLY A 76 -14.39 18.04 4.49
CA GLY A 76 -13.99 19.14 5.37
C GLY A 76 -12.62 19.74 5.02
N VAL A 77 -11.66 18.93 4.58
CA VAL A 77 -10.37 19.43 4.08
C VAL A 77 -10.58 20.19 2.76
N ALA A 78 -11.35 19.64 1.81
CA ALA A 78 -11.64 20.28 0.54
C ALA A 78 -12.37 21.63 0.70
N GLU A 79 -13.34 21.71 1.62
CA GLU A 79 -14.03 22.95 1.97
C GLU A 79 -13.06 24.00 2.52
N ARG A 80 -12.21 23.63 3.48
CA ARG A 80 -11.23 24.56 4.06
C ARG A 80 -10.24 25.07 3.02
N LEU A 81 -9.81 24.20 2.10
CA LEU A 81 -8.98 24.61 0.96
C LEU A 81 -9.73 25.57 0.04
N GLY A 82 -11.00 25.29 -0.27
CA GLY A 82 -11.87 26.18 -1.05
C GLY A 82 -12.02 27.56 -0.40
N CYS A 83 -12.28 27.61 0.91
CA CYS A 83 -12.31 28.85 1.69
C CYS A 83 -10.98 29.61 1.59
N LEU A 84 -9.86 28.90 1.76
CA LEU A 84 -8.52 29.48 1.69
C LEU A 84 -8.25 30.12 0.31
N VAL A 85 -8.55 29.40 -0.77
CA VAL A 85 -8.45 29.91 -2.15
C VAL A 85 -9.38 31.10 -2.38
N PHE A 86 -10.62 31.03 -1.90
CA PHE A 86 -11.61 32.11 -2.04
C PHE A 86 -11.18 33.38 -1.31
N THR A 87 -10.62 33.26 -0.10
CA THR A 87 -10.11 34.38 0.68
C THR A 87 -8.87 35.02 0.09
N ASP A 88 -8.13 34.31 -0.77
CA ASP A 88 -6.85 34.73 -1.33
C ASP A 88 -6.94 35.88 -2.33
N LYS A 89 -8.10 36.03 -3.01
CA LYS A 89 -8.46 37.13 -3.94
C LYS A 89 -7.36 37.63 -4.91
N GLY A 90 -6.35 36.81 -5.22
CA GLY A 90 -5.29 37.13 -6.18
C GLY A 90 -4.18 38.06 -5.67
N ASP A 91 -4.09 38.34 -4.36
CA ASP A 91 -2.97 39.11 -3.80
C ASP A 91 -1.74 38.21 -3.60
N ARG A 92 -1.00 37.99 -4.69
CA ARG A 92 0.14 37.08 -4.79
C ARG A 92 1.25 37.33 -3.76
N ALA A 93 1.29 38.50 -3.13
CA ALA A 93 2.33 38.86 -2.18
C ALA A 93 2.16 38.19 -0.81
N ASN A 94 0.92 37.87 -0.41
CA ASN A 94 0.59 37.33 0.92
C ASN A 94 -0.36 36.13 0.87
N GLY A 95 -0.67 35.62 -0.32
CA GLY A 95 -1.66 34.58 -0.50
C GLY A 95 -1.24 33.22 0.06
N ALA A 96 -2.20 32.43 0.52
CA ALA A 96 -1.98 31.15 1.19
C ALA A 96 -1.53 30.03 0.23
N PHE A 97 -1.79 30.17 -1.07
CA PHE A 97 -1.18 29.35 -2.12
C PHE A 97 -0.02 30.12 -2.76
N GLN A 98 1.09 30.22 -2.02
CA GLN A 98 2.29 30.93 -2.48
C GLN A 98 2.93 30.31 -3.74
N SER A 99 2.64 29.03 -4.03
CA SER A 99 3.06 28.36 -5.26
C SER A 99 1.98 27.40 -5.78
N ALA A 100 1.65 27.54 -7.07
CA ALA A 100 0.77 26.62 -7.79
C ALA A 100 1.38 25.21 -7.96
N ASP A 101 2.69 25.06 -7.78
CA ASP A 101 3.40 23.78 -7.92
C ASP A 101 3.03 22.77 -6.82
N GLN A 102 2.44 23.25 -5.71
CA GLN A 102 1.99 22.39 -4.60
C GLN A 102 0.59 21.78 -4.85
N LEU A 103 -0.18 22.34 -5.79
CA LEU A 103 -1.55 21.90 -6.05
C LEU A 103 -1.63 20.49 -6.66
N PRO A 104 -0.78 20.09 -7.63
CA PRO A 104 -0.82 18.73 -8.17
C PRO A 104 -0.63 17.66 -7.11
N GLY A 105 0.33 17.82 -6.18
CA GLY A 105 0.57 16.84 -5.12
C GLY A 105 -0.63 16.65 -4.19
N LEU A 106 -1.32 17.74 -3.86
CA LEU A 106 -2.54 17.71 -3.07
C LEU A 106 -3.68 17.00 -3.82
N LEU A 107 -3.86 17.29 -5.11
CA LEU A 107 -4.89 16.66 -5.94
C LEU A 107 -4.64 15.15 -6.10
N TRP A 108 -3.38 14.73 -6.28
CA TRP A 108 -3.02 13.32 -6.29
C TRP A 108 -3.34 12.65 -4.96
N HIS A 109 -3.03 13.30 -3.83
CA HIS A 109 -3.36 12.77 -2.52
C HIS A 109 -4.88 12.59 -2.32
N PHE A 110 -5.68 13.58 -2.73
CA PHE A 110 -7.14 13.44 -2.72
C PHE A 110 -7.61 12.28 -3.59
N SER A 111 -7.03 12.11 -4.77
CA SER A 111 -7.33 10.97 -5.65
C SER A 111 -7.08 9.64 -4.95
N ASP A 112 -5.96 9.51 -4.23
CA ASP A 112 -5.62 8.29 -3.50
C ASP A 112 -6.55 8.05 -2.30
N VAL A 113 -6.96 9.11 -1.59
CA VAL A 113 -7.97 9.02 -0.53
C VAL A 113 -9.31 8.52 -1.09
N PHE A 114 -9.77 9.07 -2.20
CA PHE A 114 -11.04 8.63 -2.80
C PHE A 114 -10.97 7.21 -3.37
N ARG A 115 -9.80 6.76 -3.85
CA ARG A 115 -9.60 5.34 -4.23
C ARG A 115 -9.72 4.40 -3.02
N HIS A 116 -9.22 4.79 -1.86
CA HIS A 116 -9.42 4.02 -0.62
C HIS A 116 -10.91 3.96 -0.23
N VAL A 117 -11.59 5.10 -0.25
CA VAL A 117 -13.04 5.17 0.02
C VAL A 117 -13.81 4.26 -0.93
N ALA A 118 -13.51 4.31 -2.24
CA ALA A 118 -14.16 3.45 -3.23
C ALA A 118 -13.97 1.97 -2.90
N GLY A 119 -12.77 1.55 -2.52
CA GLY A 119 -12.49 0.19 -2.08
C GLY A 119 -13.30 -0.23 -0.85
N LEU A 120 -13.39 0.64 0.16
CA LEU A 120 -14.16 0.37 1.37
C LEU A 120 -15.67 0.26 1.07
N VAL A 121 -16.22 1.13 0.22
CA VAL A 121 -17.63 1.05 -0.21
C VAL A 121 -17.90 -0.23 -0.99
N SER A 122 -16.99 -0.61 -1.90
CA SER A 122 -17.10 -1.85 -2.69
C SER A 122 -17.07 -3.09 -1.79
N VAL A 123 -16.14 -3.14 -0.83
CA VAL A 123 -16.05 -4.21 0.18
C VAL A 123 -17.31 -4.25 1.04
N SER A 124 -17.81 -3.10 1.50
CA SER A 124 -19.02 -3.00 2.31
C SER A 124 -20.23 -3.61 1.59
N GLY A 125 -20.48 -3.19 0.36
CA GLY A 125 -21.59 -3.70 -0.46
C GLY A 125 -21.46 -5.20 -0.79
N SER A 126 -20.24 -5.65 -1.10
CA SER A 126 -19.95 -7.06 -1.37
C SER A 126 -20.19 -7.93 -0.14
N ALA A 127 -19.72 -7.49 1.02
CA ALA A 127 -19.90 -8.18 2.30
C ALA A 127 -21.38 -8.28 2.70
N GLU A 128 -22.15 -7.20 2.52
CA GLU A 128 -23.58 -7.19 2.77
C GLU A 128 -24.34 -8.16 1.84
N ALA A 129 -23.98 -8.19 0.55
CA ALA A 129 -24.57 -9.12 -0.41
C ALA A 129 -24.26 -10.58 -0.06
N MET A 130 -23.03 -10.88 0.37
CA MET A 130 -22.64 -12.24 0.79
C MET A 130 -23.32 -12.65 2.10
N ALA A 131 -23.39 -11.76 3.10
CA ALA A 131 -24.08 -12.01 4.36
C ALA A 131 -25.56 -12.36 4.15
N ARG A 132 -26.25 -11.62 3.26
CA ARG A 132 -27.65 -11.91 2.89
C ARG A 132 -27.81 -13.31 2.28
N ARG A 133 -26.90 -13.70 1.38
CA ARG A 133 -26.93 -15.04 0.74
C ARG A 133 -26.63 -16.17 1.72
N ALA A 134 -25.80 -15.93 2.73
CA ALA A 134 -25.45 -16.94 3.73
C ALA A 134 -26.56 -17.19 4.77
N ARG A 135 -27.56 -16.30 4.86
CA ARG A 135 -28.70 -16.40 5.80
C ARG A 135 -29.99 -16.95 5.19
N GLY A 136 -30.10 -16.92 3.86
CA GLY A 136 -31.26 -17.42 3.11
C GLY A 136 -31.07 -18.86 2.67
#